data_AF-A0A8J6JW09-F1
#
_entry.id   AF-A0A8J6JW09-F1
#
_cell.length_a   1.000
_cell.length_b   1.000
_cell.length_c   1.000
_cell.angle_alpha   90.00
_cell.angle_beta   90.00
_cell.angle_gamma   90.00
#
_symmetry.space_group_name_H-M   'P 1'
#
loop_
_entity.id
_entity.type
_entity.pdbx_description
1 polymer ?
#
loop_
_entity_poly.entity_id
_entity_poly.type
_entity_poly.pdbx_seq_one_letter_code
_entity_poly.pdbx_strand_id
1 'polypeptide(L)' 'RTVKDATTKAFHYPSLDALKAHVLAFVAAYNFAKHLKALRWRTPFQSICDAWQRGPSPFKINPHHLTPGLNT' A
#
# COMPACT_ATOMS: atom_id res chain seq x y z
N ARG A 1 -32.21 -5.07 11.77
CA ARG A 1 -30.79 -5.19 11.33
C ARG A 1 -29.97 -4.28 12.23
N THR A 2 -29.15 -4.84 13.11
CA THR A 2 -28.35 -4.07 14.09
C THR A 2 -27.09 -3.50 13.44
N VAL A 3 -26.56 -2.38 13.96
CA VAL A 3 -25.37 -1.70 13.43
C VAL A 3 -24.18 -2.67 13.28
N LYS A 4 -23.99 -3.55 14.26
CA LYS A 4 -22.99 -4.63 14.24
C LYS A 4 -23.13 -5.55 13.03
N ASP A 5 -24.35 -5.94 12.70
CA ASP A 5 -24.64 -6.85 11.59
C ASP A 5 -24.34 -6.19 10.22
N ALA A 6 -24.49 -4.86 10.15
CA ALA A 6 -24.13 -4.09 8.97
C ALA A 6 -22.60 -3.97 8.82
N THR A 7 -21.85 -3.71 9.91
CA THR A 7 -20.38 -3.65 9.87
C THR A 7 -19.76 -5.02 9.64
N THR A 8 -20.29 -6.09 10.23
CA THR A 8 -19.79 -7.45 9.98
C THR A 8 -19.97 -7.85 8.52
N LYS A 9 -21.11 -7.51 7.89
CA LYS A 9 -21.31 -7.76 6.46
C LYS A 9 -20.44 -6.88 5.55
N ALA A 10 -20.19 -5.63 5.95
CA ALA A 10 -19.39 -4.69 5.15
C ALA A 10 -17.92 -5.10 5.02
N PHE A 11 -17.38 -5.82 6.02
CA PHE A 11 -15.99 -6.28 6.05
C PHE A 11 -15.85 -7.81 6.05
N HIS A 12 -16.89 -8.53 5.64
CA HIS A 12 -16.83 -9.98 5.50
C HIS A 12 -16.12 -10.36 4.20
N TYR A 13 -15.02 -11.10 4.32
CA TYR A 13 -14.34 -11.70 3.17
C TYR A 13 -14.79 -13.15 3.01
N PRO A 14 -15.15 -13.58 1.79
CA PRO A 14 -15.61 -14.95 1.54
C PRO A 14 -14.49 -15.99 1.69
N SER A 15 -13.22 -15.57 1.59
CA SER A 15 -12.05 -16.42 1.80
C SER A 15 -10.84 -15.60 2.25
N LEU A 16 -9.82 -16.30 2.73
CA LEU A 16 -8.53 -15.69 3.04
C LEU A 16 -7.87 -15.08 1.78
N ASP A 17 -8.06 -15.69 0.62
CA ASP A 17 -7.50 -15.17 -0.64
C ASP A 17 -8.20 -13.89 -1.08
N ALA A 18 -9.51 -13.75 -0.87
CA ALA A 18 -10.23 -12.51 -1.10
C ALA A 18 -9.71 -11.38 -0.20
N LEU A 19 -9.41 -11.68 1.07
CA LEU A 19 -8.77 -10.71 1.98
C LEU A 19 -7.37 -10.33 1.49
N LYS A 20 -6.53 -11.30 1.12
CA LYS A 20 -5.18 -11.04 0.62
C LYS A 20 -5.19 -10.16 -0.63
N ALA A 21 -6.07 -10.46 -1.59
CA ALA A 21 -6.20 -9.69 -2.82
C ALA A 21 -6.62 -8.24 -2.53
N HIS A 22 -7.60 -8.03 -1.64
CA HIS A 22 -8.01 -6.69 -1.25
C HIS A 22 -6.89 -5.91 -0.56
N VAL A 23 -6.21 -6.51 0.42
CA VAL A 23 -5.10 -5.88 1.14
C VAL A 23 -3.96 -5.55 0.17
N LEU A 24 -3.61 -6.45 -0.73
CA LEU A 24 -2.56 -6.22 -1.74
C LEU A 24 -2.92 -5.05 -2.65
N ALA A 25 -4.15 -5.01 -3.17
CA ALA A 25 -4.62 -3.91 -4.01
C ALA A 25 -4.63 -2.57 -3.25
N PHE A 26 -5.10 -2.58 -2.00
CA PHE A 26 -5.10 -1.39 -1.15
C PHE A 26 -3.68 -0.87 -0.89
N VAL A 27 -2.76 -1.74 -0.48
CA VAL A 27 -1.36 -1.38 -0.22
C VAL A 27 -0.68 -0.88 -1.49
N ALA A 28 -0.91 -1.52 -2.64
CA ALA A 28 -0.36 -1.09 -3.91
C ALA A 28 -0.88 0.31 -4.30
N ALA A 29 -2.20 0.52 -4.28
CA ALA A 29 -2.79 1.82 -4.59
C ALA A 29 -2.29 2.91 -3.64
N TYR A 30 -2.20 2.59 -2.34
CA TYR A 30 -1.73 3.55 -1.34
C TYR A 30 -0.26 3.91 -1.54
N ASN A 31 0.61 2.93 -1.79
CA ASN A 31 2.04 3.15 -1.93
C ASN A 31 2.42 3.82 -3.24
N PHE A 32 1.73 3.51 -4.34
CA PHE A 32 2.13 3.92 -5.68
C PHE A 32 1.23 4.96 -6.34
N ALA A 33 -0.07 5.00 -6.04
CA ALA A 33 -1.01 5.93 -6.69
C ALA A 33 -1.40 7.13 -5.80
N LYS A 34 -1.41 6.95 -4.48
CA LYS A 34 -1.91 7.97 -3.56
C LYS A 34 -0.82 8.98 -3.18
N HIS A 35 -1.02 10.23 -3.55
CA HIS A 35 -0.20 11.35 -3.09
C HIS A 35 -0.71 11.84 -1.72
N LEU A 36 0.19 11.97 -0.74
CA LEU A 36 -0.17 12.34 0.62
C LEU A 36 0.28 13.76 0.94
N LYS A 37 -0.64 14.59 1.46
CA LYS A 37 -0.35 15.97 1.89
C LYS A 37 0.80 16.01 2.92
N ALA A 38 0.83 15.07 3.86
CA ALA A 38 1.88 14.96 4.88
C ALA A 38 3.27 14.69 4.27
N LEU A 39 3.33 14.06 3.09
CA LEU A 39 4.56 13.80 2.34
C LEU A 39 4.81 14.86 1.27
N ARG A 40 4.30 16.10 1.47
CA ARG A 40 4.40 17.19 0.49
C ARG A 40 3.86 16.79 -0.89
N TRP A 41 2.73 16.08 -0.89
CA TRP A 41 2.08 15.55 -2.09
C TRP A 41 2.94 14.55 -2.87
N ARG A 42 3.82 13.80 -2.20
CA ARG A 42 4.50 12.63 -2.79
C ARG A 42 3.76 11.34 -2.47
N THR A 43 3.98 10.32 -3.29
CA THR A 43 3.56 8.97 -2.94
C THR A 43 4.45 8.42 -1.82
N PRO A 44 3.95 7.46 -1.01
CA PRO A 44 4.79 6.76 -0.05
C PRO A 44 6.03 6.14 -0.69
N PHE A 45 5.88 5.51 -1.87
CA PHE A 45 7.00 4.90 -2.58
C PHE A 45 8.08 5.92 -2.97
N GLN A 46 7.69 7.06 -3.54
CA GLN A 46 8.64 8.14 -3.87
C GLN A 46 9.41 8.59 -2.62
N SER A 47 8.71 8.77 -1.51
CA SER A 47 9.32 9.22 -0.25
C SER A 47 10.33 8.21 0.30
N ILE A 48 10.06 6.91 0.12
CA ILE A 48 11.00 5.82 0.45
C ILE A 48 12.22 5.85 -0.46
N CYS A 49 12.04 6.01 -1.78
CA CYS A 49 13.16 6.16 -2.73
C CYS A 49 14.04 7.37 -2.38
N ASP A 50 13.45 8.52 -2.08
CA ASP A 50 14.20 9.72 -1.68
C ASP A 50 14.99 9.50 -0.38
N ALA A 51 14.39 8.81 0.59
CA ALA A 51 15.04 8.48 1.85
C ALA A 51 16.22 7.51 1.63
N TRP A 52 16.05 6.50 0.78
CA TRP A 52 17.11 5.57 0.40
C TRP A 52 18.26 6.28 -0.32
N GLN A 53 17.97 7.18 -1.27
CA GLN A 53 19.00 7.95 -1.97
C GLN A 53 19.81 8.86 -1.03
N ARG A 54 19.18 9.45 -0.01
CA ARG A 54 19.88 10.29 0.99
C ARG A 54 20.69 9.48 1.99
N GLY A 55 20.29 8.25 2.28
CA GLY A 55 20.92 7.43 3.30
C GLY A 55 20.49 5.97 3.14
N PRO A 56 21.22 5.15 2.37
CA PRO A 56 20.83 3.78 2.08
C PRO A 56 21.11 2.82 3.23
N SER A 57 22.03 3.16 4.15
CA SER A 57 22.49 2.29 5.25
C SER A 57 21.38 1.70 6.13
N PRO A 58 20.27 2.41 6.46
CA PRO A 58 19.18 1.85 7.25
C PRO A 58 18.30 0.85 6.49
N PHE A 59 18.43 0.77 5.16
CA PHE A 59 17.56 -0.03 4.31
C PHE A 59 18.19 -1.38 3.99
N LYS A 60 17.41 -2.46 4.13
CA LYS A 60 17.85 -3.81 3.75
C LYS A 60 17.79 -4.08 2.25
N ILE A 61 16.94 -3.35 1.53
CA ILE A 61 16.64 -3.59 0.11
C ILE A 61 16.64 -2.24 -0.61
N ASN A 62 17.16 -2.22 -1.85
CA ASN A 62 17.02 -1.07 -2.73
C ASN A 62 15.56 -0.96 -3.22
N PRO A 63 14.81 0.10 -2.85
CA PRO A 63 13.41 0.24 -3.23
C PRO A 63 13.21 0.39 -4.75
N HIS A 64 14.22 0.77 -5.51
CA HIS A 64 14.14 0.85 -6.97
C HIS A 64 13.92 -0.51 -7.64
N HIS A 65 14.17 -1.63 -6.95
CA HIS A 65 13.84 -2.96 -7.46
C HIS A 65 12.38 -3.38 -7.17
N LEU A 66 11.66 -2.58 -6.38
CA LEU A 66 10.30 -2.84 -5.94
C LEU A 66 9.26 -2.00 -6.71
N THR A 67 9.68 -1.32 -7.78
CA THR A 67 8.74 -0.71 -8.71
C THR A 67 7.77 -1.78 -9.19
N PRO A 68 6.45 -1.54 -9.12
CA PRO A 68 5.49 -2.41 -9.75
C PRO A 68 5.85 -2.36 -11.24
N GLY A 69 6.38 -3.47 -11.76
CA GLY A 69 6.43 -3.65 -13.20
C GLY A 69 5.04 -3.48 -13.78
N LEU A 70 4.95 -3.24 -15.09
CA LEU A 70 3.67 -3.22 -15.79
C LEU A 70 2.99 -4.58 -15.57
N ASN A 71 2.10 -4.67 -14.58
CA ASN A 71 1.37 -5.90 -14.30
C ASN A 71 0.29 -6.00 -15.38
N THR A 72 0.52 -6.92 -16.33
CA THR A 72 -0.49 -7.56 -17.18
C THR A 72 -1.67 -8.08 -16.38
#